data_AF-A0A117MIT2-F1
#
_entry.id   AF-A0A117MIT2-F1
#
_cell.length_a   1.000
_cell.length_b   1.000
_cell.length_c   1.000
_cell.angle_alpha   90.00
_cell.angle_beta   90.00
_cell.angle_gamma   90.00
#
_symmetry.space_group_name_H-M   'P 1'
#
loop_
_entity.id
_entity.type
_entity.pdbx_description
1 polymer ?
#
loop_
_entity_poly.entity_id
_entity_poly.type
_entity_poly.pdbx_seq_one_letter_code
_entity_poly.pdbx_strand_id
1 'polypeptide(L)'
;MSYQEQIEIKGARVNNLKNIDVDIPRNTFTVITGLSGSGKSSLAFDTLYAEGQRRYVESLSAYARQFLGRMNKPECDQIRGIPPAIAIEQKTTTRNPRSTVGTSTEIYEYLRLLYARIGKTISPISGEEVKRHYVKDVVEKMKAYRPGTRMAVLSSIQLRNGRNLREQLDILMK
;
A
#
# COMPACT_ATOMS: atom_id res chain seq x y z
N MET A 1 33.91 2.77 9.24
CA MET A 1 32.93 3.60 9.97
C MET A 1 32.64 2.92 11.29
N SER A 2 33.01 3.52 12.42
CA SER A 2 32.57 3.02 13.73
C SER A 2 31.05 3.14 13.75
N TYR A 3 30.35 2.01 13.80
CA TYR A 3 28.94 2.02 14.15
C TYR A 3 28.89 2.48 15.60
N GLN A 4 28.23 3.62 15.88
CA GLN A 4 27.90 3.95 17.26
C GLN A 4 27.10 2.78 17.83
N GLU A 5 27.62 2.16 18.89
CA GLU A 5 27.06 0.96 19.51
C GLU A 5 25.74 1.23 20.26
N GLN A 6 25.45 2.51 20.51
CA GLN A 6 24.30 2.97 21.26
C GLN A 6 23.59 4.15 20.58
N ILE A 7 22.32 4.30 20.89
CA ILE A 7 21.52 5.49 20.61
C ILE A 7 21.66 6.41 21.83
N GLU A 8 22.27 7.56 21.63
CA GLU A 8 22.51 8.54 22.70
C GLU A 8 21.45 9.62 22.61
N ILE A 9 20.74 9.87 23.70
CA ILE A 9 19.73 10.92 23.82
C ILE A 9 20.19 11.88 24.91
N LYS A 10 20.30 13.16 24.56
CA LYS A 10 20.68 14.24 25.47
C LYS A 10 19.59 15.28 25.60
N GLY A 11 19.25 15.60 26.83
CA GLY A 11 18.29 16.64 27.19
C GLY A 11 16.90 16.46 26.59
N ALA A 12 16.34 15.26 26.63
CA ALA A 12 14.97 15.03 26.13
C ALA A 12 13.93 15.70 27.05
N ARG A 13 13.08 16.54 26.45
CA ARG A 13 12.09 17.41 27.11
C ARG A 13 10.67 17.26 26.55
N VAL A 14 10.44 16.31 25.65
CA VAL A 14 9.13 16.08 25.03
C VAL A 14 8.07 15.76 26.09
N ASN A 15 6.93 16.47 26.03
CA ASN A 15 5.81 16.36 26.97
C ASN A 15 6.26 16.59 28.43
N ASN A 16 6.27 15.53 29.24
CA ASN A 16 6.59 15.57 30.67
C ASN A 16 8.01 15.04 30.98
N LEU A 17 8.85 14.83 29.96
CA LEU A 17 10.25 14.47 30.16
C LEU A 17 11.02 15.64 30.79
N LYS A 18 11.75 15.38 31.87
CA LYS A 18 12.42 16.41 32.68
C LYS A 18 13.89 16.57 32.29
N ASN A 19 14.16 16.93 31.03
CA ASN A 19 15.51 17.11 30.51
C ASN A 19 16.42 15.89 30.74
N ILE A 20 15.95 14.72 30.31
CA ILE A 20 16.63 13.46 30.63
C ILE A 20 17.69 13.10 29.59
N ASP A 21 18.75 12.44 30.07
CA ASP A 21 19.76 11.80 29.25
C ASP A 21 19.59 10.28 29.31
N VAL A 22 19.62 9.61 28.16
CA VAL A 22 19.44 8.16 28.07
C VAL A 22 20.33 7.60 26.96
N ASP A 23 21.08 6.55 27.28
CA ASP A 23 21.81 5.76 26.30
C ASP A 23 21.13 4.40 26.14
N ILE A 24 20.81 4.02 24.89
CA ILE A 24 20.11 2.78 24.56
C ILE A 24 21.03 1.91 23.69
N PRO A 25 21.40 0.70 24.12
CA PRO A 25 22.22 -0.19 23.30
C PRO A 25 21.49 -0.55 22.00
N ARG A 26 22.23 -0.62 20.89
CA ARG A 26 21.68 -1.04 19.59
C ARG A 26 21.69 -2.56 19.47
N ASN A 27 20.86 -3.08 18.58
CA ASN A 27 20.73 -4.50 18.27
C ASN A 27 20.32 -5.37 19.47
N THR A 28 19.66 -4.76 20.46
CA THR A 28 19.11 -5.43 21.63
C THR A 28 17.60 -5.28 21.67
N PHE A 29 16.93 -6.22 22.34
CA PHE A 29 15.54 -6.08 22.71
C PHE A 29 15.42 -5.23 23.98
N THR A 30 15.28 -3.91 23.81
CA THR A 30 15.19 -2.97 24.94
C THR A 30 13.74 -2.72 25.33
N VAL A 31 13.43 -2.91 26.61
CA VAL A 31 12.10 -2.66 27.17
C VAL A 31 12.11 -1.39 28.02
N ILE A 32 11.22 -0.44 27.72
CA ILE A 32 11.00 0.76 28.53
C ILE A 32 9.81 0.50 29.46
N THR A 33 10.04 0.54 30.77
CA THR A 33 9.02 0.24 31.80
C THR A 33 8.85 1.39 32.80
N GLY A 34 7.79 1.34 33.62
CA GLY A 34 7.45 2.35 34.61
C GLY A 34 5.95 2.62 34.73
N LEU A 35 5.55 3.36 35.77
CA LEU A 35 4.15 3.70 36.07
C LEU A 35 3.44 4.43 34.92
N SER A 36 2.12 4.29 34.83
CA SER A 36 1.33 5.06 33.84
C SER A 36 1.63 6.56 33.97
N GLY A 37 1.79 7.25 32.84
CA GLY A 37 2.17 8.67 32.82
C GLY A 37 3.65 8.98 33.09
N SER A 38 4.52 7.99 33.33
CA SER A 38 5.95 8.24 33.61
C SER A 38 6.79 8.79 32.45
N GLY A 39 6.19 9.02 31.28
CA GLY A 39 6.91 9.52 30.09
C GLY A 39 7.46 8.45 29.14
N LYS A 40 7.10 7.16 29.33
CA LYS A 40 7.54 6.05 28.44
C LYS A 40 7.19 6.30 26.98
N SER A 41 5.93 6.64 26.71
CA SER A 41 5.46 6.92 25.36
C SER A 41 6.09 8.17 24.78
N SER A 42 6.30 9.20 25.62
CA SER A 42 7.02 10.43 25.23
C SER A 42 8.44 10.13 24.77
N LEU A 43 9.15 9.22 25.46
CA LEU A 43 10.50 8.80 25.07
C LEU A 43 10.49 7.88 23.84
N ALA A 44 9.62 6.87 23.81
CA ALA A 44 9.60 5.86 22.77
C ALA A 44 9.02 6.36 21.44
N PHE A 45 7.84 6.97 21.47
CA PHE A 45 7.10 7.36 20.27
C PHE A 45 7.39 8.82 19.90
N ASP A 46 7.23 9.73 20.85
CA ASP A 46 7.29 11.16 20.55
C ASP A 46 8.73 11.70 20.43
N THR A 47 9.73 10.95 20.92
CA THR A 47 11.15 11.30 20.82
C THR A 47 11.90 10.38 19.86
N LEU A 48 12.04 9.09 20.19
CA LEU A 48 12.82 8.14 19.39
C LEU A 48 12.21 7.89 18.01
N TYR A 49 10.96 7.41 17.96
CA TYR A 49 10.31 7.13 16.68
C TYR A 49 10.18 8.40 15.82
N ALA A 50 9.74 9.52 16.41
CA ALA A 50 9.63 10.80 15.71
C ALA A 50 10.97 11.22 15.07
N GLU A 51 12.08 11.15 15.81
CA GLU A 51 13.40 11.53 15.28
C GLU A 51 13.90 10.53 14.23
N GLY A 52 13.72 9.23 14.44
CA GLY A 52 14.12 8.20 13.49
C GLY A 52 13.37 8.29 12.17
N GLN A 53 12.05 8.55 12.23
CA GLN A 53 11.22 8.78 11.05
C GLN A 53 11.61 10.10 10.34
N ARG A 54 11.80 11.18 11.11
CA ARG A 54 12.21 12.50 10.57
C ARG A 54 13.52 12.40 9.80
N ARG A 55 14.56 11.80 10.38
CA ARG A 55 15.86 11.65 9.71
C ARG A 55 15.79 10.79 8.46
N TYR A 56 14.99 9.73 8.48
CA TYR A 56 14.78 8.90 7.29
C TYR A 56 14.13 9.70 6.16
N VAL A 57 13.07 10.45 6.46
CA VAL A 57 12.41 11.32 5.47
C VAL A 57 13.33 12.43 4.97
N GLU A 58 14.18 12.98 5.83
CA GLU A 58 15.18 13.98 5.44
C GLU A 58 16.24 13.45 4.48
N SER A 59 16.51 12.13 4.49
CA SER A 59 17.42 11.48 3.55
C SER A 59 16.81 11.20 2.17
N LEU A 60 15.49 11.39 2.01
CA LEU A 60 14.80 11.19 0.74
C LEU A 60 15.02 12.37 -0.23
N SER A 61 14.67 12.15 -1.50
CA SER A 61 14.80 13.16 -2.54
C SER A 61 14.04 14.45 -2.20
N ALA A 62 14.53 15.59 -2.69
CA ALA A 62 13.88 16.89 -2.48
C ALA A 62 12.40 16.89 -2.92
N TYR A 63 12.09 16.15 -3.99
CA TYR A 63 10.72 15.92 -4.45
C TYR A 63 9.87 15.14 -3.44
N ALA A 64 10.39 14.01 -2.90
CA ALA A 64 9.67 13.21 -1.91
C ALA A 64 9.37 14.00 -0.63
N ARG A 65 10.30 14.87 -0.20
CA ARG A 65 10.11 15.77 0.96
C ARG A 65 9.00 16.80 0.78
N GLN A 66 8.59 17.11 -0.45
CA GLN A 66 7.47 18.02 -0.70
C GLN A 66 6.12 17.39 -0.32
N PHE A 67 5.99 16.06 -0.47
CA PHE A 67 4.76 15.31 -0.17
C PHE A 67 4.73 14.78 1.26
N LEU A 68 5.90 14.48 1.82
CA LEU A 68 6.06 14.05 3.20
C LEU A 68 6.14 15.31 4.06
N GLY A 69 5.00 15.70 4.62
CA GLY A 69 4.87 16.91 5.45
C GLY A 69 5.98 17.04 6.48
N ARG A 70 6.31 18.29 6.86
CA ARG A 70 7.36 18.55 7.86
C ARG A 70 6.97 17.90 9.18
N MET A 71 7.73 16.87 9.59
CA MET A 71 7.62 16.31 10.93
C MET A 71 8.29 17.25 11.92
N ASN A 72 7.61 17.53 13.04
CA ASN A 72 8.16 18.36 14.10
C ASN A 72 9.39 17.66 14.69
N LYS A 73 10.48 18.41 14.83
CA LYS A 73 11.66 17.92 15.54
C LYS A 73 11.31 17.78 17.02
N PRO A 74 11.58 16.64 17.66
CA PRO A 74 11.33 16.48 19.09
C PRO A 74 12.21 17.41 19.92
N GLU A 75 11.68 17.87 21.04
CA GLU A 75 12.39 18.71 22.00
C GLU A 75 13.49 17.91 22.71
N CYS A 76 14.70 17.96 22.16
CA CYS A 76 15.91 17.36 22.70
C CYS A 76 17.14 18.18 22.29
N ASP A 77 18.20 18.13 23.08
CA ASP A 77 19.46 18.80 22.73
C ASP A 77 20.16 18.06 21.60
N GLN A 78 20.28 16.74 21.75
CA GLN A 78 20.96 15.92 20.76
C GLN A 78 20.48 14.47 20.81
N ILE A 79 20.35 13.87 19.63
CA ILE A 79 20.19 12.42 19.46
C ILE A 79 21.26 11.92 18.50
N ARG A 80 22.02 10.88 18.86
CA ARG A 80 23.03 10.24 17.99
C ARG A 80 22.75 8.75 17.85
N GLY A 81 23.30 8.12 16.81
CA GLY A 81 23.18 6.68 16.59
C GLY A 81 21.79 6.15 16.22
N ILE A 82 20.79 7.01 16.01
CA ILE A 82 19.41 6.58 15.74
C ILE A 82 19.23 6.06 14.29
N PRO A 83 18.77 4.80 14.10
CA PRO A 83 18.42 4.29 12.78
C PRO A 83 17.03 4.77 12.31
N PRO A 84 16.66 4.53 11.04
CA PRO A 84 15.26 4.64 10.60
C PRO A 84 14.35 3.83 11.52
N ALA A 85 13.25 4.44 11.98
CA ALA A 85 12.36 3.86 12.98
C ALA A 85 10.99 3.54 12.40
N ILE A 86 10.38 2.45 12.88
CA ILE A 86 9.00 2.04 12.57
C ILE A 86 8.26 1.90 13.90
N ALA A 87 7.15 2.61 14.05
CA ALA A 87 6.26 2.45 15.19
C ALA A 87 5.22 1.36 14.88
N ILE A 88 5.11 0.38 15.78
CA ILE A 88 4.05 -0.61 15.78
C ILE A 88 3.19 -0.31 17.00
N GLU A 89 2.04 0.32 16.77
CA GLU A 89 1.11 0.75 17.81
C GLU A 89 -0.23 0.05 17.65
N GLN A 90 -0.93 -0.14 18.78
CA GLN A 90 -2.34 -0.52 18.76
C GLN A 90 -3.22 0.70 18.48
N LYS A 91 -3.08 1.31 17.30
CA LYS A 91 -4.04 2.32 16.82
C LYS A 91 -5.26 1.62 16.25
N THR A 92 -6.45 2.02 16.71
CA THR A 92 -7.71 1.58 16.11
C THR A 92 -7.76 2.10 14.68
N THR A 93 -7.52 1.21 13.71
CA THR A 93 -7.60 1.57 12.30
C THR A 93 -9.04 1.94 11.96
N THR A 94 -9.23 3.06 11.27
CA THR A 94 -10.54 3.48 10.76
C THR A 94 -11.13 2.34 9.92
N ARG A 95 -12.30 1.85 10.31
CA ARG A 95 -12.90 0.65 9.71
C ARG A 95 -13.42 0.98 8.31
N ASN A 96 -12.70 0.58 7.27
CA ASN A 96 -13.21 0.58 5.90
C ASN A 96 -13.93 -0.75 5.64
N PRO A 97 -15.24 -0.76 5.29
CA PRO A 97 -15.99 -1.98 5.05
C PRO A 97 -15.41 -2.91 3.97
N ARG A 98 -14.60 -2.38 3.05
CA ARG A 98 -13.93 -3.17 1.99
C ARG A 98 -12.56 -3.70 2.40
N SER A 99 -12.03 -3.29 3.55
CA SER A 99 -10.75 -3.77 4.06
C SER A 99 -10.94 -5.07 4.84
N THR A 100 -10.16 -6.07 4.44
CA THR A 100 -10.07 -7.39 5.09
C THR A 100 -8.63 -7.65 5.51
N VAL A 101 -8.41 -8.69 6.32
CA VAL A 101 -7.05 -9.16 6.67
C VAL A 101 -6.22 -9.45 5.41
N GLY A 102 -6.84 -10.02 4.36
CA GLY A 102 -6.15 -10.29 3.11
C GLY A 102 -5.68 -9.04 2.39
N THR A 103 -6.43 -7.93 2.47
CA THR A 103 -6.01 -6.65 1.88
C THR A 103 -4.94 -5.94 2.72
N SER A 104 -5.01 -6.03 4.06
CA SER A 104 -4.02 -5.37 4.92
C SER A 104 -2.66 -6.07 4.94
N THR A 105 -2.64 -7.37 4.67
CA THR A 105 -1.43 -8.20 4.57
C THR A 105 -0.92 -8.33 3.13
N GLU A 106 -1.60 -7.71 2.16
CA GLU A 106 -1.36 -7.84 0.72
C GLU A 106 -1.50 -9.25 0.14
N ILE A 107 -1.81 -10.27 0.96
CA ILE A 107 -2.05 -11.66 0.53
C ILE A 107 -3.11 -11.72 -0.56
N TYR A 108 -4.16 -10.89 -0.47
CA TYR A 108 -5.22 -10.84 -1.48
C TYR A 108 -4.69 -10.45 -2.87
N GLU A 109 -3.70 -9.56 -2.96
CA GLU A 109 -3.10 -9.17 -4.24
C GLU A 109 -2.31 -10.33 -4.86
N TYR A 110 -1.58 -11.09 -4.04
CA TYR A 110 -0.92 -12.32 -4.49
C TYR A 110 -1.92 -13.38 -4.95
N LEU A 111 -3.04 -13.55 -4.23
CA LEU A 111 -4.11 -14.45 -4.66
C LEU A 111 -4.72 -14.00 -5.99
N ARG A 112 -4.99 -12.71 -6.17
CA ARG A 112 -5.49 -12.19 -7.46
C ARG A 112 -4.54 -12.52 -8.60
N LEU A 113 -3.24 -12.33 -8.40
CA LEU A 113 -2.23 -12.68 -9.39
C LEU A 113 -2.21 -14.18 -9.68
N LEU A 114 -2.27 -15.01 -8.63
CA LEU A 114 -2.31 -16.47 -8.75
C LEU A 114 -3.51 -16.92 -9.60
N TYR A 115 -4.72 -16.49 -9.25
CA TYR A 115 -5.94 -16.85 -9.98
C TYR A 115 -5.97 -16.26 -11.40
N ALA A 116 -5.41 -15.06 -11.62
CA ALA A 116 -5.32 -14.50 -12.97
C ALA A 116 -4.34 -15.28 -13.88
N ARG A 117 -3.28 -15.87 -13.31
CA ARG A 117 -2.24 -16.57 -14.07
C ARG A 117 -2.57 -18.02 -14.35
N ILE A 118 -3.10 -18.74 -13.36
CA ILE A 118 -3.32 -20.19 -13.44
C ILE A 118 -4.72 -20.63 -13.03
N GLY A 119 -5.62 -19.69 -12.71
CA GLY A 119 -6.99 -19.99 -12.35
C GLY A 119 -7.77 -20.49 -13.57
N LYS A 120 -8.36 -21.67 -13.44
CA LYS A 120 -9.33 -22.18 -14.42
C LYS A 120 -10.67 -21.51 -14.18
N THR A 121 -11.17 -20.79 -15.18
CA THR A 121 -12.46 -20.12 -15.09
C THR A 121 -13.55 -21.11 -15.48
N ILE A 122 -14.50 -21.37 -14.59
CA ILE A 122 -15.64 -22.27 -14.84
C ILE A 122 -16.92 -21.43 -14.98
N SER A 123 -17.72 -21.75 -15.99
CA SER A 123 -19.03 -21.10 -16.18
C SER A 123 -20.00 -21.50 -15.07
N PRO A 124 -20.64 -20.55 -14.37
CA PRO A 124 -21.59 -20.88 -13.31
C PRO A 124 -22.93 -21.44 -13.84
N ILE A 125 -23.20 -21.29 -15.14
CA ILE A 125 -24.45 -21.74 -15.77
C ILE A 125 -24.27 -23.13 -16.40
N SER A 126 -23.18 -23.34 -17.14
CA SER A 126 -22.93 -24.61 -17.84
C SER A 126 -22.02 -25.58 -17.08
N GLY A 127 -21.24 -25.10 -16.10
CA GLY A 127 -20.23 -25.92 -15.40
C GLY A 127 -18.99 -26.23 -16.23
N GLU A 128 -18.92 -25.75 -17.48
CA GLU A 128 -17.79 -25.99 -18.38
C GLU A 128 -16.65 -24.98 -18.17
N GLU A 129 -15.42 -25.39 -18.50
CA GLU A 129 -14.26 -24.51 -18.49
C GLU A 129 -14.36 -23.45 -19.61
N VAL A 130 -14.25 -22.18 -19.21
CA VAL A 130 -14.29 -21.03 -20.13
C VAL A 130 -13.00 -21.03 -20.94
N LYS A 131 -13.16 -21.09 -22.26
CA LYS A 131 -12.06 -21.07 -23.22
C LYS A 131 -12.13 -19.82 -24.11
N ARG A 132 -11.02 -19.54 -24.77
CA ARG A 132 -11.00 -18.55 -25.84
C ARG A 132 -11.83 -19.06 -27.01
N HIS A 133 -12.90 -18.33 -27.33
CA HIS A 133 -13.71 -18.56 -28.53
C HIS A 133 -13.15 -17.81 -29.73
N TYR A 134 -13.25 -18.43 -30.89
CA TYR A 134 -12.95 -17.86 -32.19
C TYR A 134 -14.24 -17.56 -32.97
N VAL A 135 -14.11 -16.81 -34.07
CA VAL A 135 -15.26 -16.44 -34.92
C VAL A 135 -16.06 -17.66 -35.35
N LYS A 136 -15.38 -18.78 -35.68
CA LYS A 136 -16.03 -20.04 -36.06
C LYS A 136 -16.94 -20.58 -34.95
N ASP A 137 -16.48 -20.59 -33.71
CA ASP A 137 -17.26 -21.08 -32.56
C ASP A 137 -18.53 -20.25 -32.38
N VAL A 138 -18.44 -18.93 -32.56
CA VAL A 138 -19.58 -18.01 -32.49
C VAL A 138 -20.57 -18.28 -33.62
N VAL A 139 -20.10 -18.43 -34.86
CA VAL A 139 -20.94 -18.72 -36.02
C VAL A 139 -21.64 -20.08 -35.89
N GLU A 140 -20.93 -21.11 -35.44
CA GLU A 140 -21.50 -22.43 -35.17
C GLU A 140 -22.58 -22.33 -34.08
N LYS A 141 -22.32 -21.59 -33.00
CA LYS A 141 -23.33 -21.35 -31.95
C LYS A 141 -24.56 -20.61 -32.48
N MET A 142 -24.38 -19.60 -33.33
CA MET A 142 -25.50 -18.87 -33.96
C MET A 142 -26.35 -19.79 -34.84
N LYS A 143 -25.72 -20.70 -35.60
CA LYS A 143 -26.44 -21.68 -36.45
C LYS A 143 -27.23 -22.72 -35.65
N ALA A 144 -26.89 -22.95 -34.38
CA ALA A 144 -27.60 -23.89 -33.52
C ALA A 144 -28.99 -23.38 -33.08
N TYR A 145 -29.29 -22.09 -33.27
CA TYR A 145 -30.64 -21.55 -33.02
C TYR A 145 -31.60 -21.93 -34.15
N ARG A 146 -32.91 -21.93 -33.85
CA ARG A 146 -33.95 -22.35 -34.80
C ARG A 146 -33.92 -21.49 -36.08
N PRO A 147 -34.15 -22.09 -37.27
CA PRO A 147 -34.32 -21.31 -38.50
C PRO A 147 -35.39 -20.23 -38.35
N GLY A 148 -35.12 -19.03 -38.89
CA GLY A 148 -35.99 -17.85 -38.76
C GLY A 148 -35.74 -16.99 -37.51
N THR A 149 -34.85 -17.38 -36.60
CA THR A 149 -34.46 -16.54 -35.45
C THR A 149 -33.77 -15.26 -35.96
N ARG A 150 -34.36 -14.09 -35.70
CA ARG A 150 -33.75 -12.79 -36.02
C ARG A 150 -32.69 -12.46 -34.97
N MET A 151 -31.47 -12.16 -35.40
CA MET A 151 -30.37 -11.78 -34.52
C MET A 151 -29.87 -10.38 -34.89
N ALA A 152 -29.49 -9.58 -33.89
CA ALA A 152 -28.81 -8.32 -34.08
C ALA A 152 -27.34 -8.48 -33.69
N VAL A 153 -26.43 -8.17 -34.61
CA VAL A 153 -24.98 -8.15 -34.32
C VAL A 153 -24.62 -6.75 -33.88
N LEU A 154 -24.22 -6.61 -32.62
CA LEU A 154 -23.81 -5.35 -32.03
C LEU A 154 -22.30 -5.37 -31.79
N SER A 155 -21.65 -4.24 -32.00
CA SER A 155 -20.23 -4.04 -31.68
C SER A 155 -20.07 -2.71 -30.94
N SER A 156 -19.30 -2.71 -29.85
CA SER A 156 -18.98 -1.49 -29.14
C SER A 156 -17.86 -0.74 -29.85
N ILE A 157 -18.12 0.49 -30.27
CA ILE A 157 -17.10 1.35 -30.86
C ILE A 157 -16.22 1.89 -29.74
N GLN A 158 -15.00 1.37 -29.63
CA GLN A 158 -14.02 1.88 -28.68
C GLN A 158 -13.22 3.02 -29.30
N LEU A 159 -13.37 4.23 -28.74
CA LEU A 159 -12.54 5.38 -29.12
C LEU A 159 -11.12 5.15 -28.62
N ARG A 160 -10.15 5.10 -29.55
CA ARG A 160 -8.73 4.97 -29.23
C ARG A 160 -8.00 6.28 -29.49
N ASN A 161 -7.00 6.58 -28.67
CA ASN A 161 -6.07 7.69 -28.86
C ASN A 161 -6.73 9.08 -28.94
N GLY A 162 -7.79 9.32 -28.16
CA GLY A 162 -8.47 10.62 -28.11
C GLY A 162 -9.25 11.01 -29.37
N ARG A 163 -9.47 10.06 -30.30
CA ARG A 163 -10.25 10.30 -31.53
C ARG A 163 -11.72 10.57 -31.24
N ASN A 164 -12.34 11.38 -32.07
CA ASN A 164 -13.80 11.55 -32.04
C ASN A 164 -14.51 10.39 -32.75
N LEU A 165 -15.82 10.26 -32.51
CA LEU A 165 -16.63 9.15 -33.03
C LEU A 165 -16.62 9.08 -34.56
N ARG A 166 -16.67 10.24 -35.25
CA ARG A 166 -16.71 10.30 -36.72
C ARG A 166 -15.40 9.75 -37.31
N GLU A 167 -14.25 10.21 -36.81
CA GLU A 167 -12.94 9.74 -37.24
C GLU A 167 -12.78 8.22 -37.04
N GLN A 168 -13.23 7.69 -35.89
CA GLN A 168 -13.14 6.27 -35.61
C GLN A 168 -14.07 5.44 -36.51
N LEU A 169 -15.26 5.96 -36.84
CA LEU A 169 -16.19 5.33 -37.77
C LEU A 169 -15.64 5.32 -39.20
N ASP A 170 -15.07 6.44 -39.67
CA ASP A 170 -14.50 6.53 -41.02
C ASP A 170 -13.35 5.53 -41.23
N ILE A 171 -12.60 5.20 -40.18
CA ILE A 171 -11.56 4.17 -40.22
C ILE A 171 -12.16 2.76 -40.25
N LEU A 172 -13.19 2.49 -39.44
CA LEU A 172 -13.82 1.16 -39.38
C LEU A 172 -14.70 0.83 -40.59
N MET A 173 -15.13 1.86 -41.34
CA MET A 173 -15.89 1.71 -42.58
C MET A 173 -15.02 1.58 -43.83
N LYS A 174 -13.70 1.80 -43.72
CA LYS A 174 -12.72 1.51 -44.78
C LYS A 174 -12.25 0.07 -44.68
#